data_AF-R0ISZ4-F1
#
_entry.id   AF-R0ISZ4-F1
#
_cell.length_a   1.000
_cell.length_b   1.000
_cell.length_c   1.000
_cell.angle_alpha   90.00
_cell.angle_beta   90.00
_cell.angle_gamma   90.00
#
_symmetry.space_group_name_H-M   'P 1'
#
loop_
_entity.id
_entity.type
_entity.pdbx_description
1 polymer ?
#
loop_
_entity_poly.entity_id
_entity_poly.type
_entity_poly.pdbx_seq_one_letter_code
_entity_poly.pdbx_strand_id
1 'polypeptide(L)'
;MTNKLTSLPCSRPSYKPFRPSTSPLTLSDIVRQTAQASTIRNIPPDIQLAFFLGHRDAINRFGDRPVKDEASQSLNMTRVIWFWRLDEARQFQRFHDTMRWNTAMFVALLTLCEVQSRSSYPLGGEMNMDDQVKTGRHDTPTLRDPSAHVPTTARHDTQTPRHPSAQIPAAARRFMTKYLAAVLEHHNTPLLFTARESFINTWKNSAWDVYTVFRGAQKKLLKNLMKRLNKDWEDELDFAEKSMSAEEFQKRVGKFVGSLVSRQREQGVSVALSGKVRGKKESGNTHMSNTRRRVSYEVRHETNELLAALRVPFTPQPKDKSYQVGEDVKEVADLRTAINAVQTMRPRDMLPVLLRLFPAASE
;
A
#
# COMPACT_ATOMS: atom_id res chain seq x y z
N MET A 1 -27.40 -28.87 47.03
CA MET A 1 -27.05 -27.44 46.83
C MET A 1 -26.57 -27.29 45.39
N THR A 2 -27.46 -26.89 44.49
CA THR A 2 -27.20 -26.78 43.04
C THR A 2 -26.91 -25.32 42.69
N ASN A 3 -25.64 -25.02 42.40
CA ASN A 3 -25.22 -23.70 41.97
C ASN A 3 -25.69 -23.44 40.53
N LYS A 4 -26.75 -22.64 40.38
CA LYS A 4 -27.16 -22.05 39.11
C LYS A 4 -26.13 -20.98 38.71
N LEU A 5 -25.27 -21.32 37.77
CA LEU A 5 -24.45 -20.36 37.03
C LEU A 5 -25.37 -19.56 36.08
N THR A 6 -25.73 -18.35 36.49
CA THR A 6 -26.39 -17.35 35.66
C THR A 6 -25.40 -16.82 34.62
N SER A 7 -25.57 -17.23 33.37
CA SER A 7 -24.85 -16.66 32.23
C SER A 7 -25.25 -15.19 32.05
N LEU A 8 -24.31 -14.26 32.24
CA LEU A 8 -24.52 -12.85 31.94
C LEU A 8 -24.57 -12.64 30.42
N PRO A 9 -25.50 -11.82 29.90
CA PRO A 9 -25.56 -11.51 28.48
C PRO A 9 -24.33 -10.70 28.08
N CYS A 10 -23.49 -11.30 27.23
CA CYS A 10 -22.33 -10.67 26.64
C CYS A 10 -22.79 -9.60 25.62
N SER A 11 -23.07 -8.39 26.09
CA SER A 11 -23.40 -7.26 25.21
C SER A 11 -22.16 -6.85 24.41
N ARG A 12 -22.12 -7.22 23.13
CA ARG A 12 -21.07 -6.76 22.20
C ARG A 12 -21.08 -5.23 22.15
N PRO A 13 -19.93 -4.54 22.34
CA PRO A 13 -19.87 -3.09 22.21
C PRO A 13 -20.28 -2.69 20.78
N SER A 14 -21.38 -1.94 20.68
CA SER A 14 -21.88 -1.39 19.42
C SER A 14 -20.90 -0.33 18.92
N TYR A 15 -20.06 -0.70 17.95
CA TYR A 15 -19.24 0.24 17.21
C TYR A 15 -20.17 1.21 16.47
N LYS A 16 -20.34 2.44 17.00
CA LYS A 16 -20.92 3.52 16.22
C LYS A 16 -19.92 3.88 15.13
N PRO A 17 -20.20 3.64 13.84
CA PRO A 17 -19.29 4.04 12.78
C PRO A 17 -19.09 5.55 12.88
N PHE A 18 -17.84 5.98 12.96
CA PHE A 18 -17.46 7.38 12.87
C PHE A 18 -18.08 7.96 11.60
N ARG A 19 -19.12 8.79 11.74
CA ARG A 19 -19.68 9.55 10.62
C ARG A 19 -18.80 10.79 10.48
N PRO A 20 -17.98 10.93 9.43
CA PRO A 20 -17.32 12.19 9.17
C PRO A 20 -18.40 13.21 8.76
N SER A 21 -18.91 13.97 9.71
CA SER A 21 -19.83 15.08 9.46
C SER A 21 -19.09 16.35 9.04
N THR A 22 -18.00 16.22 8.30
CA THR A 22 -17.34 17.38 7.71
C THR A 22 -18.15 17.76 6.48
N SER A 23 -19.01 18.78 6.63
CA SER A 23 -19.63 19.45 5.50
C SER A 23 -18.57 19.73 4.44
N PRO A 24 -18.86 19.59 3.14
CA PRO A 24 -17.90 19.91 2.09
C PRO A 24 -17.45 21.36 2.23
N LEU A 25 -16.16 21.63 2.00
CA LEU A 25 -15.63 22.99 1.99
C LEU A 25 -16.35 23.79 0.90
N THR A 26 -16.96 24.92 1.27
CA THR A 26 -17.68 25.79 0.32
C THR A 26 -16.83 26.99 -0.10
N LEU A 27 -17.20 27.65 -1.20
CA LEU A 27 -16.57 28.92 -1.58
C LEU A 27 -16.79 30.00 -0.49
N SER A 28 -17.93 29.96 0.20
CA SER A 28 -18.23 30.85 1.33
C SER A 28 -17.22 30.66 2.47
N ASP A 29 -16.84 29.41 2.77
CA ASP A 29 -15.81 29.11 3.77
C ASP A 29 -14.47 29.74 3.43
N ILE A 30 -14.08 29.68 2.15
CA ILE A 30 -12.84 30.25 1.64
C ILE A 30 -12.87 31.79 1.72
N VAL A 31 -13.93 32.41 1.20
CA VAL A 31 -14.09 33.88 1.19
C VAL A 31 -14.17 34.44 2.61
N ARG A 32 -14.87 33.75 3.51
CA ARG A 32 -15.01 34.14 4.92
C ARG A 32 -13.86 33.66 5.80
N GLN A 33 -12.87 32.97 5.24
CA GLN A 33 -11.76 32.35 5.96
C GLN A 33 -12.19 31.56 7.21
N THR A 34 -13.23 30.74 7.09
CA THR A 34 -13.69 29.94 8.23
C THR A 34 -12.58 29.01 8.71
N ALA A 35 -12.64 28.56 9.98
CA ALA A 35 -11.68 27.60 10.53
C ALA A 35 -11.54 26.34 9.66
N GLN A 36 -12.60 25.99 8.92
CA GLN A 36 -12.61 24.87 7.98
C GLN A 36 -11.76 25.13 6.72
N ALA A 37 -11.71 26.36 6.23
CA ALA A 37 -10.90 26.74 5.08
C ALA A 37 -9.42 26.93 5.44
N SER A 38 -9.13 27.40 6.66
CA SER A 38 -7.76 27.58 7.15
C SER A 38 -7.13 26.29 7.66
N THR A 39 -7.93 25.39 8.25
CA THR A 39 -7.44 24.14 8.85
C THR A 39 -8.18 22.94 8.28
N ILE A 40 -7.68 22.42 7.17
CA ILE A 40 -8.18 21.18 6.57
C ILE A 40 -7.63 20.01 7.37
N ARG A 41 -8.55 19.17 7.87
CA ARG A 41 -8.17 17.95 8.61
C ARG A 41 -7.36 17.02 7.73
N ASN A 42 -6.37 16.36 8.34
CA ASN A 42 -5.46 15.40 7.70
C ASN A 42 -4.48 16.01 6.68
N ILE A 43 -4.37 17.34 6.66
CA ILE A 43 -3.32 18.09 5.96
C ILE A 43 -2.41 18.72 7.02
N PRO A 44 -1.07 18.62 6.91
CA PRO A 44 -0.15 19.29 7.82
C PRO A 44 -0.35 20.82 7.84
N PRO A 45 -0.14 21.50 9.00
CA PRO A 45 -0.41 22.93 9.15
C PRO A 45 0.36 23.84 8.18
N ASP A 46 1.54 23.44 7.75
CA ASP A 46 2.44 24.24 6.91
C ASP A 46 2.15 24.11 5.40
N ILE A 47 1.30 23.16 5.00
CA ILE A 47 0.91 22.91 3.60
C ILE A 47 -0.62 22.94 3.41
N GLN A 48 -1.30 23.79 4.19
CA GLN A 48 -2.74 24.04 4.14
C GLN A 48 -3.17 24.69 2.80
N LEU A 49 -4.47 24.98 2.68
CA LEU A 49 -5.08 25.48 1.44
C LEU A 49 -4.38 26.71 0.87
N ALA A 50 -3.97 27.66 1.73
CA ALA A 50 -3.25 28.86 1.30
C ALA A 50 -1.92 28.52 0.61
N PHE A 51 -1.13 27.61 1.20
CA PHE A 51 0.11 27.12 0.59
C PHE A 51 -0.17 26.44 -0.75
N PHE A 52 -1.16 25.53 -0.80
CA PHE A 52 -1.52 24.81 -2.02
C PHE A 52 -1.90 25.77 -3.16
N LEU A 53 -2.78 26.73 -2.89
CA LEU A 53 -3.23 27.70 -3.88
C LEU A 53 -2.09 28.62 -4.34
N GLY A 54 -1.28 29.12 -3.39
CA GLY A 54 -0.16 30.01 -3.69
C GLY A 54 0.93 29.37 -4.55
N HIS A 55 1.02 28.03 -4.52
CA HIS A 55 2.00 27.25 -5.27
C HIS A 55 1.41 26.49 -6.47
N ARG A 56 0.14 26.75 -6.84
CA ARG A 56 -0.55 25.96 -7.87
C ARG A 56 0.19 25.94 -9.21
N ASP A 57 0.77 27.06 -9.62
CA ASP A 57 1.57 27.12 -10.86
C ASP A 57 2.81 26.22 -10.81
N ALA A 58 3.51 26.19 -9.67
CA ALA A 58 4.68 25.32 -9.51
C ALA A 58 4.28 23.83 -9.51
N ILE A 59 3.15 23.49 -8.89
CA ILE A 59 2.58 22.12 -8.94
C ILE A 59 2.24 21.74 -10.39
N ASN A 60 1.56 22.63 -11.11
CA ASN A 60 1.15 22.40 -12.50
C ASN A 60 2.34 22.21 -13.45
N ARG A 61 3.47 22.89 -13.22
CA ARG A 61 4.69 22.72 -14.03
C ARG A 61 5.19 21.27 -14.06
N PHE A 62 4.94 20.51 -13.00
CA PHE A 62 5.29 19.09 -12.90
C PHE A 62 4.10 18.17 -13.17
N GLY A 63 2.99 18.70 -13.71
CA GLY A 63 1.81 17.92 -14.07
C GLY A 63 1.18 17.21 -12.88
N ASP A 64 1.14 17.87 -11.72
CA ASP A 64 0.61 17.31 -10.47
C ASP A 64 1.40 16.08 -9.93
N ARG A 65 2.62 15.85 -10.44
CA ARG A 65 3.46 14.70 -10.05
C ARG A 65 4.58 15.10 -9.10
N PRO A 66 4.86 14.25 -8.09
CA PRO A 66 6.03 14.45 -7.26
C PRO A 66 7.29 14.12 -8.08
N VAL A 67 8.36 14.88 -7.85
CA VAL A 67 9.66 14.69 -8.49
C VAL A 67 10.69 14.39 -7.40
N LYS A 68 11.58 13.42 -7.65
CA LYS A 68 12.63 13.01 -6.70
C LYS A 68 13.68 14.07 -6.49
N ASP A 69 14.07 14.76 -7.56
CA ASP A 69 15.10 15.78 -7.52
C ASP A 69 14.67 16.98 -6.68
N GLU A 70 15.35 17.19 -5.55
CA GLU A 70 15.10 18.29 -4.61
C GLU A 70 15.42 19.65 -5.24
N ALA A 71 16.37 19.72 -6.17
CA ALA A 71 16.71 20.96 -6.87
C ALA A 71 15.57 21.43 -7.79
N SER A 72 14.89 20.48 -8.44
CA SER A 72 13.75 20.76 -9.32
C SER A 72 12.45 21.01 -8.55
N GLN A 73 12.18 20.21 -7.52
CA GLN A 73 10.95 20.29 -6.75
C GLN A 73 11.29 20.22 -5.26
N SER A 74 10.87 21.20 -4.45
CA SER A 74 11.15 21.17 -3.00
C SER A 74 10.36 20.09 -2.24
N LEU A 75 10.84 19.67 -1.07
CA LEU A 75 10.17 18.68 -0.23
C LEU A 75 8.73 19.11 0.13
N ASN A 76 8.50 20.39 0.38
CA ASN A 76 7.16 20.91 0.68
C ASN A 76 6.22 20.77 -0.51
N MET A 77 6.70 20.99 -1.74
CA MET A 77 5.92 20.76 -2.95
C MET A 77 5.55 19.28 -3.11
N THR A 78 6.53 18.39 -2.89
CA THR A 78 6.30 16.95 -2.87
C THR A 78 5.26 16.58 -1.81
N ARG A 79 5.39 17.09 -0.58
CA ARG A 79 4.43 16.87 0.52
C ARG A 79 3.02 17.32 0.11
N VAL A 80 2.87 18.51 -0.45
CA VAL A 80 1.58 18.99 -0.96
C VAL A 80 0.96 17.99 -1.93
N ILE A 81 1.72 17.53 -2.93
CA ILE A 81 1.23 16.59 -3.95
C ILE A 81 0.71 15.29 -3.32
N TRP A 82 1.43 14.73 -2.35
CA TRP A 82 1.04 13.51 -1.63
C TRP A 82 -0.18 13.72 -0.73
N PHE A 83 -0.19 14.79 0.08
CA PHE A 83 -1.25 15.05 1.06
C PHE A 83 -2.56 15.52 0.41
N TRP A 84 -2.46 16.32 -0.65
CA TRP A 84 -3.59 16.77 -1.47
C TRP A 84 -4.00 15.77 -2.55
N ARG A 85 -3.32 14.62 -2.65
CA ARG A 85 -3.69 13.49 -3.50
C ARG A 85 -3.75 13.86 -4.98
N LEU A 86 -2.78 14.64 -5.43
CA LEU A 86 -2.74 15.13 -6.80
C LEU A 86 -2.21 14.07 -7.78
N ASP A 87 -1.34 13.16 -7.31
CA ASP A 87 -0.84 12.02 -8.09
C ASP A 87 -1.56 10.73 -7.68
N GLU A 88 -2.47 10.22 -8.52
CA GLU A 88 -3.20 8.97 -8.27
C GLU A 88 -2.30 7.73 -8.15
N ALA A 89 -1.11 7.75 -8.77
CA ALA A 89 -0.19 6.61 -8.75
C ALA A 89 0.57 6.50 -7.43
N ARG A 90 0.69 7.61 -6.69
CA ARG A 90 1.52 7.74 -5.48
C ARG A 90 0.70 8.31 -4.32
N GLN A 91 -0.25 7.49 -3.83
CA GLN A 91 -1.13 7.86 -2.71
C GLN A 91 -1.12 6.82 -1.61
N PHE A 92 -1.48 7.26 -0.40
CA PHE A 92 -1.72 6.36 0.75
C PHE A 92 -3.15 5.84 0.82
N GLN A 93 -4.03 6.22 -0.11
CA GLN A 93 -5.45 5.90 -0.04
C GLN A 93 -5.75 4.52 -0.64
N ARG A 94 -6.22 3.57 0.18
CA ARG A 94 -6.55 2.18 -0.22
C ARG A 94 -7.56 2.00 -1.34
N PHE A 95 -8.25 3.03 -1.81
CA PHE A 95 -9.33 2.89 -2.80
C PHE A 95 -8.82 2.94 -4.24
N HIS A 96 -7.56 3.30 -4.45
CA HIS A 96 -6.92 3.28 -5.75
C HIS A 96 -6.30 1.90 -6.02
N ASP A 97 -6.54 1.37 -7.22
CA ASP A 97 -6.07 0.04 -7.62
C ASP A 97 -4.53 -0.09 -7.50
N THR A 98 -3.78 0.91 -7.96
CA THR A 98 -2.32 0.97 -7.84
C THR A 98 -1.87 0.79 -6.38
N MET A 99 -2.50 1.51 -5.46
CA MET A 99 -2.19 1.44 -4.04
C MET A 99 -2.49 0.05 -3.45
N ARG A 100 -3.64 -0.55 -3.80
CA ARG A 100 -3.98 -1.92 -3.37
C ARG A 100 -2.95 -2.93 -3.86
N TRP A 101 -2.54 -2.82 -5.13
CA TRP A 101 -1.55 -3.72 -5.72
C TRP A 101 -0.17 -3.56 -5.06
N ASN A 102 0.27 -2.32 -4.82
CA ASN A 102 1.53 -2.03 -4.13
C ASN A 102 1.54 -2.64 -2.73
N THR A 103 0.45 -2.49 -2.00
CA THR A 103 0.30 -3.07 -0.65
C THR A 103 0.42 -4.59 -0.68
N ALA A 104 -0.38 -5.25 -1.53
CA ALA A 104 -0.36 -6.71 -1.64
C ALA A 104 1.02 -7.23 -2.05
N MET A 105 1.66 -6.59 -3.04
CA MET A 105 3.00 -6.97 -3.51
C MET A 105 4.07 -6.77 -2.43
N PHE A 106 4.08 -5.65 -1.72
CA PHE A 106 5.06 -5.42 -0.66
C PHE A 106 4.90 -6.40 0.50
N VAL A 107 3.67 -6.67 0.94
CA VAL A 107 3.42 -7.66 2.00
C VAL A 107 3.87 -9.06 1.56
N ALA A 108 3.53 -9.47 0.34
CA ALA A 108 3.94 -10.77 -0.20
C ALA A 108 5.47 -10.89 -0.34
N LEU A 109 6.13 -9.86 -0.86
CA LEU A 109 7.58 -9.80 -1.00
C LEU A 109 8.31 -9.89 0.34
N LEU A 110 7.84 -9.12 1.33
CA LEU A 110 8.38 -9.18 2.70
C LEU A 110 8.21 -10.58 3.30
N THR A 111 7.04 -11.20 3.10
CA THR A 111 6.75 -12.56 3.58
C THR A 111 7.66 -13.60 2.94
N LEU A 112 7.79 -13.56 1.61
CA LEU A 112 8.64 -14.49 0.86
C LEU A 112 10.10 -14.42 1.34
N CYS A 113 10.60 -13.21 1.57
CA CYS A 113 11.97 -13.00 2.03
C CYS A 113 12.22 -13.59 3.42
N GLU A 114 11.24 -13.51 4.32
CA GLU A 114 11.33 -14.10 5.66
C GLU A 114 11.29 -15.63 5.63
N VAL A 115 10.42 -16.21 4.81
CA VAL A 115 10.33 -17.68 4.64
C VAL A 115 11.65 -18.24 4.12
N GLN A 116 12.25 -17.60 3.12
CA GLN A 116 13.55 -18.01 2.57
C GLN A 116 14.68 -17.91 3.62
N SER A 117 14.67 -16.85 4.43
CA SER A 117 15.67 -16.65 5.50
C SER A 117 15.61 -17.77 6.56
N ARG A 118 14.42 -18.32 6.84
CA ARG A 118 14.26 -19.43 7.80
C ARG A 118 14.72 -20.77 7.23
N SER A 119 14.47 -21.02 5.95
CA SER A 119 14.90 -22.25 5.29
C SER A 119 16.42 -22.35 5.12
N SER A 120 17.13 -21.23 5.20
CA SER A 120 18.58 -21.15 4.96
C SER A 120 19.42 -21.57 6.16
N TYR A 121 18.80 -21.72 7.34
CA TYR A 121 19.47 -22.37 8.46
C TYR A 121 19.51 -23.86 8.15
N PRO A 122 20.70 -24.47 7.95
CA PRO A 122 20.78 -25.90 7.91
C PRO A 122 20.21 -26.38 9.24
N LEU A 123 19.02 -27.00 9.21
CA LEU A 123 18.62 -27.94 10.25
C LEU A 123 19.87 -28.80 10.45
N GLY A 124 20.44 -28.73 11.65
CA GLY A 124 21.70 -29.38 11.99
C GLY A 124 21.79 -30.71 11.27
N GLY A 125 22.89 -30.94 10.55
CA GLY A 125 23.99 -31.55 11.27
C GLY A 125 23.40 -32.77 11.95
N GLU A 126 23.12 -33.81 11.15
CA GLU A 126 23.07 -35.17 11.69
C GLU A 126 24.27 -35.25 12.61
N MET A 127 24.01 -35.21 13.92
CA MET A 127 24.94 -35.73 14.88
C MET A 127 25.06 -37.19 14.47
N ASN A 128 26.09 -37.48 13.67
CA ASN A 128 26.65 -38.81 13.58
C ASN A 128 26.96 -39.20 15.03
N MET A 129 26.01 -39.86 15.68
CA MET A 129 26.34 -40.88 16.65
C MET A 129 26.93 -42.03 15.84
N ASP A 130 28.19 -41.85 15.46
CA ASP A 130 29.13 -42.96 15.45
C ASP A 130 29.21 -43.46 16.89
N ASP A 131 28.29 -44.34 17.26
CA ASP A 131 28.52 -45.30 18.32
C ASP A 131 28.00 -46.68 17.89
N GLN A 132 28.91 -47.37 17.21
CA GLN A 132 29.19 -48.80 17.28
C GLN A 132 28.02 -49.78 17.50
N VAL A 133 27.56 -50.46 16.44
CA VAL A 133 27.26 -51.90 16.51
C VAL A 133 27.71 -52.62 15.23
N LYS A 134 28.92 -53.17 15.33
CA LYS A 134 29.34 -54.52 14.91
C LYS A 134 28.45 -55.32 13.92
N THR A 135 29.09 -55.60 12.78
CA THR A 135 29.25 -56.92 12.12
C THR A 135 28.00 -57.70 11.66
N GLY A 136 27.94 -57.94 10.35
CA GLY A 136 27.09 -58.98 9.76
C GLY A 136 27.35 -59.14 8.25
N ARG A 137 28.48 -59.75 7.90
CA ARG A 137 28.90 -60.11 6.54
C ARG A 137 28.04 -61.28 6.05
N HIS A 138 27.38 -61.15 4.90
CA HIS A 138 26.99 -62.32 4.10
C HIS A 138 27.10 -62.00 2.61
N ASP A 139 28.02 -62.71 1.97
CA ASP A 139 28.24 -62.76 0.54
C ASP A 139 27.15 -63.59 -0.15
N THR A 140 26.60 -63.09 -1.26
CA THR A 140 25.94 -63.93 -2.26
C THR A 140 26.31 -63.44 -3.66
N PRO A 141 26.94 -64.28 -4.51
CA PRO A 141 27.19 -63.95 -5.91
C PRO A 141 26.07 -64.54 -6.76
N THR A 142 25.39 -63.72 -7.57
CA THR A 142 24.50 -64.26 -8.62
C THR A 142 24.80 -63.66 -9.98
N LEU A 143 25.00 -64.60 -10.89
CA LEU A 143 25.33 -64.56 -12.30
C LEU A 143 24.65 -63.48 -13.16
N ARG A 144 25.44 -63.08 -14.17
CA ARG A 144 25.10 -62.43 -15.44
C ARG A 144 23.84 -62.97 -16.11
N ASP A 145 23.11 -62.07 -16.74
CA ASP A 145 22.42 -62.34 -18.00
C ASP A 145 22.62 -61.14 -18.97
N PRO A 146 23.06 -61.33 -20.23
CA PRO A 146 23.30 -60.27 -21.19
C PRO A 146 22.35 -60.37 -22.39
N SER A 147 21.17 -59.74 -22.37
CA SER A 147 20.49 -59.34 -23.62
C SER A 147 19.22 -58.53 -23.35
N ALA A 148 19.26 -57.23 -23.62
CA ALA A 148 18.13 -56.47 -24.16
C ALA A 148 18.55 -55.00 -24.34
N HIS A 149 18.75 -54.60 -25.60
CA HIS A 149 18.80 -53.20 -26.00
C HIS A 149 17.45 -52.54 -25.69
N VAL A 150 17.41 -51.69 -24.66
CA VAL A 150 16.31 -50.77 -24.38
C VAL A 150 16.70 -49.39 -24.92
N PRO A 151 15.85 -48.72 -25.72
CA PRO A 151 16.16 -47.41 -26.26
C PRO A 151 16.28 -46.40 -25.13
N THR A 152 17.45 -45.76 -25.08
CA THR A 152 17.82 -44.65 -24.21
C THR A 152 16.70 -43.62 -24.16
N THR A 153 15.89 -43.68 -23.11
CA THR A 153 14.95 -42.62 -22.78
C THR A 153 15.79 -41.40 -22.42
N ALA A 154 15.74 -40.40 -23.31
CA ALA A 154 16.30 -39.09 -23.08
C ALA A 154 15.69 -38.53 -21.78
N ARG A 155 16.42 -38.68 -20.68
CA ARG A 155 16.21 -37.93 -19.45
C ARG A 155 16.48 -36.48 -19.80
N HIS A 156 15.46 -35.80 -20.30
CA HIS A 156 15.37 -34.36 -20.20
C HIS A 156 15.31 -34.05 -18.71
N ASP A 157 16.48 -33.89 -18.10
CA ASP A 157 16.66 -33.19 -16.84
C ASP A 157 16.03 -31.81 -17.03
N THR A 158 14.75 -31.76 -16.74
CA THR A 158 13.97 -30.55 -16.65
C THR A 158 14.34 -29.96 -15.31
N GLN A 159 15.61 -29.55 -15.16
CA GLN A 159 16.00 -28.65 -14.11
C GLN A 159 15.19 -27.40 -14.37
N THR A 160 14.05 -27.33 -13.68
CA THR A 160 13.24 -26.13 -13.59
C THR A 160 14.23 -25.05 -13.21
N PRO A 161 14.40 -24.01 -14.04
CA PRO A 161 15.35 -22.94 -13.77
C PRO A 161 15.08 -22.48 -12.35
N ARG A 162 16.02 -22.76 -11.44
CA ARG A 162 15.97 -22.22 -10.08
C ARG A 162 16.14 -20.74 -10.29
N HIS A 163 15.01 -20.03 -10.37
CA HIS A 163 15.00 -18.59 -10.43
C HIS A 163 15.87 -18.14 -9.24
N PRO A 164 16.97 -17.42 -9.48
CA PRO A 164 17.81 -16.93 -8.39
C PRO A 164 16.88 -16.26 -7.42
N SER A 165 16.78 -16.80 -6.21
CA SER A 165 15.85 -16.34 -5.19
C SER A 165 16.16 -14.87 -5.00
N ALA A 166 15.31 -14.00 -5.56
CA ALA A 166 15.59 -12.58 -5.63
C ALA A 166 15.59 -12.04 -4.21
N GLN A 167 16.77 -11.97 -3.61
CA GLN A 167 16.95 -11.41 -2.29
C GLN A 167 16.63 -9.93 -2.40
N ILE A 168 15.63 -9.48 -1.65
CA ILE A 168 15.26 -8.09 -1.61
C ILE A 168 16.33 -7.34 -0.82
N PRO A 169 16.99 -6.31 -1.40
CA PRO A 169 17.99 -5.54 -0.70
C PRO A 169 17.43 -4.95 0.61
N ALA A 170 18.26 -4.86 1.65
CA ALA A 170 17.83 -4.32 2.94
C ALA A 170 17.24 -2.90 2.83
N ALA A 171 17.76 -2.07 1.92
CA ALA A 171 17.24 -0.73 1.65
C ALA A 171 15.81 -0.77 1.06
N ALA A 172 15.56 -1.65 0.10
CA ALA A 172 14.25 -1.89 -0.50
C ALA A 172 13.25 -2.41 0.55
N ARG A 173 13.70 -3.30 1.46
CA ARG A 173 12.91 -3.76 2.61
C ARG A 173 12.47 -2.60 3.50
N ARG A 174 13.40 -1.74 3.92
CA ARG A 174 13.11 -0.54 4.73
C ARG A 174 12.13 0.40 4.03
N PHE A 175 12.29 0.59 2.72
CA PHE A 175 11.39 1.40 1.90
C PHE A 175 9.95 0.85 1.93
N MET A 176 9.77 -0.46 1.69
CA MET A 176 8.45 -1.11 1.76
C MET A 176 7.83 -0.99 3.15
N THR A 177 8.60 -1.24 4.22
CA THR A 177 8.09 -1.14 5.59
C THR A 177 7.63 0.29 5.92
N LYS A 178 8.39 1.31 5.50
CA LYS A 178 7.98 2.71 5.69
C LYS A 178 6.73 3.07 4.90
N TYR A 179 6.58 2.56 3.68
CA TYR A 179 5.36 2.75 2.90
C TYR A 179 4.14 2.15 3.61
N LEU A 180 4.24 0.90 4.04
CA LEU A 180 3.17 0.22 4.76
C LEU A 180 2.82 0.92 6.08
N ALA A 181 3.83 1.47 6.79
CA ALA A 181 3.61 2.29 7.98
C ALA A 181 2.83 3.58 7.66
N ALA A 182 3.19 4.28 6.59
CA ALA A 182 2.49 5.49 6.14
C ALA A 182 1.02 5.21 5.77
N VAL A 183 0.76 4.06 5.15
CA VAL A 183 -0.59 3.59 4.81
C VAL A 183 -1.40 3.27 6.07
N LEU A 184 -0.79 2.58 7.04
CA LEU A 184 -1.41 2.30 8.33
C LEU A 184 -1.76 3.58 9.09
N GLU A 185 -0.84 4.53 9.18
CA GLU A 185 -1.08 5.84 9.80
C GLU A 185 -2.22 6.59 9.10
N HIS A 186 -2.20 6.66 7.76
CA HIS A 186 -3.25 7.31 6.99
C HIS A 186 -4.65 6.76 7.29
N HIS A 187 -4.77 5.47 7.54
CA HIS A 187 -6.07 4.83 7.78
C HIS A 187 -6.49 4.79 9.25
N ASN A 188 -5.54 4.60 10.16
CA ASN A 188 -5.84 4.38 11.58
C ASN A 188 -5.79 5.67 12.39
N THR A 189 -4.88 6.59 12.04
CA THR A 189 -4.61 7.84 12.77
C THR A 189 -4.37 8.98 11.78
N PRO A 190 -5.37 9.37 10.97
CA PRO A 190 -5.20 10.27 9.84
C PRO A 190 -4.78 11.71 10.21
N LEU A 191 -4.80 12.05 11.50
CA LEU A 191 -4.32 13.33 12.06
C LEU A 191 -2.83 13.30 12.43
N LEU A 192 -2.20 12.13 12.50
CA LEU A 192 -0.76 11.98 12.70
C LEU A 192 -0.06 11.92 11.35
N PHE A 193 1.12 12.53 11.22
CA PHE A 193 1.83 12.66 9.95
C PHE A 193 3.22 12.02 9.94
N THR A 194 3.69 11.54 11.09
CA THR A 194 5.08 11.12 11.31
C THR A 194 5.53 10.02 10.35
N ALA A 195 4.73 8.97 10.17
CA ALA A 195 5.06 7.86 9.27
C ALA A 195 4.97 8.28 7.81
N ARG A 196 3.95 9.06 7.43
CA ARG A 196 3.81 9.60 6.07
C ARG A 196 4.97 10.52 5.70
N GLU A 197 5.37 11.43 6.57
CA GLU A 197 6.49 12.34 6.35
C GLU A 197 7.82 11.58 6.29
N SER A 198 8.03 10.62 7.21
CA SER A 198 9.19 9.74 7.19
C SER A 198 9.29 8.96 5.88
N PHE A 199 8.16 8.47 5.35
CA PHE A 199 8.12 7.82 4.05
C PHE A 199 8.40 8.79 2.91
N ILE A 200 7.74 9.95 2.82
CA ILE A 200 7.96 10.93 1.73
C ILE A 200 9.43 11.36 1.69
N ASN A 201 10.04 11.62 2.84
CA ASN A 201 11.45 11.94 2.94
C ASN A 201 12.34 10.78 2.47
N THR A 202 12.01 9.53 2.85
CA THR A 202 12.76 8.35 2.38
C THR A 202 12.58 8.13 0.88
N TRP A 203 11.37 8.32 0.37
CA TRP A 203 11.08 8.23 -1.05
C TRP A 203 11.95 9.22 -1.79
N LYS A 204 11.92 10.50 -1.42
CA LYS A 204 12.68 11.53 -2.12
C LYS A 204 14.19 11.29 -2.15
N ASN A 205 14.76 10.83 -1.03
CA ASN A 205 16.18 10.61 -0.88
C ASN A 205 16.65 9.19 -1.26
N SER A 206 15.82 8.39 -1.92
CA SER A 206 16.20 7.04 -2.35
C SER A 206 15.95 6.82 -3.82
N ALA A 207 16.73 5.89 -4.39
CA ALA A 207 16.56 5.42 -5.75
C ALA A 207 15.34 4.48 -5.94
N TRP A 208 14.53 4.24 -4.90
CA TRP A 208 13.42 3.30 -4.95
C TRP A 208 12.10 4.00 -5.25
N ASP A 209 11.26 3.43 -6.12
CA ASP A 209 9.85 3.84 -6.29
C ASP A 209 8.87 2.70 -5.97
N VAL A 210 7.62 3.09 -5.78
CA VAL A 210 6.48 2.17 -5.82
C VAL A 210 6.17 1.77 -7.26
N TYR A 211 5.47 0.66 -7.46
CA TYR A 211 5.01 0.29 -8.80
C TYR A 211 3.88 1.25 -9.22
N THR A 212 4.14 2.08 -10.24
CA THR A 212 3.19 3.11 -10.70
C THR A 212 2.59 2.79 -12.07
N VAL A 213 3.26 1.95 -12.87
CA VAL A 213 2.86 1.65 -14.26
C VAL A 213 2.54 0.17 -14.41
N PHE A 214 1.26 -0.14 -14.63
CA PHE A 214 0.80 -1.50 -14.90
C PHE A 214 0.18 -1.60 -16.29
N ARG A 215 0.62 -2.59 -17.07
CA ARG A 215 0.03 -2.91 -18.38
C ARG A 215 -1.35 -3.54 -18.19
N GLY A 216 -2.23 -3.40 -19.18
CA GLY A 216 -3.62 -3.89 -19.11
C GLY A 216 -3.74 -5.37 -18.71
N ALA A 217 -2.85 -6.23 -19.23
CA ALA A 217 -2.79 -7.65 -18.86
C ALA A 217 -2.40 -7.85 -17.38
N GLN A 218 -1.42 -7.10 -16.88
CA GLN A 218 -1.01 -7.14 -15.47
C GLN A 218 -2.14 -6.65 -14.55
N LYS A 219 -2.84 -5.58 -14.93
CA LYS A 219 -4.02 -5.07 -14.20
C LYS A 219 -5.10 -6.15 -14.08
N LYS A 220 -5.42 -6.84 -15.19
CA LYS A 220 -6.41 -7.92 -15.22
C LYS A 220 -5.98 -9.08 -14.30
N LEU A 221 -4.71 -9.49 -14.38
CA LEU A 221 -4.16 -10.54 -13.53
C LEU A 221 -4.23 -10.16 -12.05
N LEU A 222 -3.71 -8.98 -11.68
CA LEU A 222 -3.73 -8.47 -10.32
C LEU A 222 -5.15 -8.34 -9.76
N LYS A 223 -6.11 -7.88 -10.58
CA LYS A 223 -7.52 -7.85 -10.19
C LYS A 223 -8.06 -9.23 -9.81
N ASN A 224 -7.73 -10.27 -10.58
CA ASN A 224 -8.14 -11.63 -10.26
C ASN A 224 -7.45 -12.16 -8.99
N LEU A 225 -6.15 -11.89 -8.85
CA LEU A 225 -5.38 -12.26 -7.65
C LEU A 225 -5.91 -11.57 -6.41
N MET A 226 -6.27 -10.28 -6.49
CA MET A 226 -6.86 -9.55 -5.37
C MET A 226 -8.23 -10.08 -4.97
N LYS A 227 -9.07 -10.51 -5.93
CA LYS A 227 -10.35 -11.16 -5.58
C LYS A 227 -10.14 -12.45 -4.79
N ARG A 228 -9.20 -13.30 -5.24
CA ARG A 228 -8.83 -14.53 -4.52
C ARG A 228 -8.28 -14.20 -3.14
N LEU A 229 -7.28 -13.31 -3.09
CA LEU A 229 -6.59 -12.92 -1.87
C LEU A 229 -7.54 -12.30 -0.85
N ASN A 230 -8.53 -11.52 -1.28
CA ASN A 230 -9.56 -10.97 -0.38
C ASN A 230 -10.36 -12.08 0.31
N LYS A 231 -10.79 -13.10 -0.43
CA LYS A 231 -11.49 -14.25 0.15
C LYS A 231 -10.60 -14.98 1.16
N ASP A 232 -9.36 -15.28 0.76
CA ASP A 232 -8.41 -15.95 1.64
C ASP A 232 -8.12 -15.14 2.92
N TRP A 233 -8.10 -13.80 2.81
CA TRP A 233 -7.95 -12.90 3.96
C TRP A 233 -9.17 -12.91 4.87
N GLU A 234 -10.39 -12.99 4.32
CA GLU A 234 -11.60 -13.10 5.12
C GLU A 234 -11.61 -14.38 5.95
N ASP A 235 -11.28 -15.52 5.32
CA ASP A 235 -11.16 -16.81 6.00
C ASP A 235 -10.09 -16.77 7.12
N GLU A 236 -8.93 -16.17 6.85
CA GLU A 236 -7.85 -16.03 7.83
C GLU A 236 -8.21 -15.08 8.98
N LEU A 237 -8.87 -13.96 8.69
CA LEU A 237 -9.32 -13.02 9.71
C LEU A 237 -10.39 -13.66 10.61
N ASP A 238 -11.32 -14.43 10.05
CA ASP A 238 -12.32 -15.17 10.81
C ASP A 238 -11.68 -16.26 11.69
N PHE A 239 -10.62 -16.91 11.19
CA PHE A 239 -9.82 -17.84 12.00
C PHE A 239 -9.10 -17.12 13.15
N ALA A 240 -8.45 -15.98 12.88
CA ALA A 240 -7.80 -15.17 13.90
C ALA A 240 -8.79 -14.67 14.95
N GLU A 241 -9.99 -14.26 14.55
CA GLU A 241 -11.07 -13.82 15.45
C GLU A 241 -11.59 -14.95 16.35
N LYS A 242 -11.59 -16.21 15.86
CA LYS A 242 -11.98 -17.40 16.64
C LYS A 242 -10.87 -17.91 17.57
N SER A 243 -9.61 -17.73 17.19
CA SER A 243 -8.45 -18.27 17.92
C SER A 243 -7.87 -17.32 18.96
N MET A 244 -8.17 -16.02 18.88
CA MET A 244 -7.73 -15.00 19.82
C MET A 244 -8.91 -14.45 20.64
N SER A 245 -8.64 -13.82 21.78
CA SER A 245 -9.66 -13.03 22.46
C SER A 245 -10.03 -11.80 21.63
N ALA A 246 -11.24 -11.25 21.80
CA ALA A 246 -11.67 -10.06 21.06
C ALA A 246 -10.73 -8.86 21.29
N GLU A 247 -10.22 -8.70 22.51
CA GLU A 247 -9.26 -7.64 22.87
C GLU A 247 -7.91 -7.86 22.20
N GLU A 248 -7.40 -9.09 22.22
CA GLU A 248 -6.13 -9.42 21.58
C GLU A 248 -6.23 -9.25 20.06
N PHE A 249 -7.31 -9.73 19.45
CA PHE A 249 -7.56 -9.55 18.02
C PHE A 249 -7.58 -8.06 17.66
N GLN A 250 -8.34 -7.26 18.40
CA GLN A 250 -8.43 -5.82 18.13
C GLN A 250 -7.08 -5.12 18.29
N LYS A 251 -6.33 -5.44 19.35
CA LYS A 251 -5.01 -4.87 19.65
C LYS A 251 -3.96 -5.25 18.60
N ARG A 252 -3.96 -6.50 18.14
CA ARG A 252 -2.92 -7.06 17.28
C ARG A 252 -3.27 -6.99 15.79
N VAL A 253 -4.47 -7.44 15.42
CA VAL A 253 -4.92 -7.63 14.04
C VAL A 253 -5.79 -6.47 13.56
N GLY A 254 -6.63 -5.91 14.44
CA GLY A 254 -7.63 -4.90 14.09
C GLY A 254 -7.08 -3.69 13.33
N LYS A 255 -5.83 -3.28 13.60
CA LYS A 255 -5.16 -2.16 12.91
C LYS A 255 -4.83 -2.42 11.44
N PHE A 256 -4.73 -3.67 11.00
CA PHE A 256 -4.52 -4.04 9.60
C PHE A 256 -5.84 -4.14 8.83
N VAL A 257 -6.94 -4.39 9.56
CA VAL A 257 -8.26 -4.61 8.98
C VAL A 257 -8.80 -3.31 8.40
N GLY A 258 -9.06 -3.34 7.11
CA GLY A 258 -9.46 -2.20 6.30
C GLY A 258 -8.28 -1.37 5.82
N SER A 259 -7.09 -1.40 6.40
CA SER A 259 -5.95 -0.59 5.93
C SER A 259 -5.11 -1.38 4.92
N LEU A 260 -4.44 -2.43 5.38
CA LEU A 260 -3.61 -3.32 4.56
C LEU A 260 -4.37 -4.55 4.07
N VAL A 261 -5.38 -4.97 4.83
CA VAL A 261 -6.22 -6.13 4.52
C VAL A 261 -7.64 -5.66 4.25
N SER A 262 -8.20 -6.03 3.11
CA SER A 262 -9.61 -5.74 2.84
C SER A 262 -10.46 -6.68 3.70
N ARG A 263 -11.37 -6.12 4.50
CA ARG A 263 -12.51 -6.86 5.06
C ARG A 263 -13.75 -6.24 4.43
N GLN A 264 -14.54 -7.02 3.70
CA GLN A 264 -15.75 -6.51 3.08
C GLN A 264 -16.73 -6.09 4.19
N ARG A 265 -16.83 -4.77 4.45
CA ARG A 265 -17.73 -4.22 5.46
C ARG A 265 -19.22 -4.40 5.13
N GLU A 266 -19.54 -4.91 3.94
CA GLU A 266 -20.90 -4.86 3.38
C GLU A 266 -21.78 -6.07 3.71
N GLN A 267 -21.29 -7.12 4.37
CA GLN A 267 -22.09 -8.33 4.63
C GLN A 267 -22.88 -8.32 5.96
N GLY A 268 -23.10 -7.17 6.63
CA GLY A 268 -23.70 -7.21 7.98
C GLY A 268 -24.64 -6.11 8.44
N VAL A 269 -24.75 -4.95 7.78
CA VAL A 269 -25.79 -3.96 8.14
C VAL A 269 -26.22 -3.18 6.89
N SER A 270 -27.25 -3.67 6.20
CA SER A 270 -28.07 -2.83 5.33
C SER A 270 -28.75 -1.76 6.19
N VAL A 271 -28.09 -0.62 6.38
CA VAL A 271 -28.82 0.61 6.68
C VAL A 271 -29.56 0.98 5.41
N ALA A 272 -30.87 0.75 5.43
CA ALA A 272 -31.83 1.12 4.40
C ALA A 272 -31.86 2.65 4.19
N LEU A 273 -30.84 3.22 3.54
CA LEU A 273 -30.80 4.62 3.12
C LEU A 273 -30.02 4.73 1.81
N SER A 274 -30.57 4.18 0.72
CA SER A 274 -30.16 4.55 -0.64
C SER A 274 -31.40 4.99 -1.41
N GLY A 275 -31.75 6.27 -1.24
CA GLY A 275 -32.63 6.97 -2.16
C GLY A 275 -32.00 6.98 -3.55
N LYS A 276 -32.77 6.49 -4.54
CA LYS A 276 -32.49 6.62 -5.97
C LYS A 276 -32.28 8.11 -6.31
N VAL A 277 -31.04 8.52 -6.58
CA VAL A 277 -30.77 9.77 -7.31
C VAL A 277 -30.33 9.39 -8.71
N ARG A 278 -31.24 9.62 -9.66
CA ARG A 278 -31.05 9.41 -11.10
C ARG A 278 -30.38 10.68 -11.66
N GLY A 279 -29.07 10.65 -11.83
CA GLY A 279 -28.28 11.76 -12.39
C GLY A 279 -28.20 11.70 -13.91
N LYS A 280 -28.82 12.68 -14.56
CA LYS A 280 -28.87 12.95 -16.01
C LYS A 280 -27.52 13.51 -16.48
N LYS A 281 -27.00 13.05 -17.63
CA LYS A 281 -25.82 13.62 -18.29
C LYS A 281 -26.23 14.85 -19.09
N GLU A 282 -25.60 16.00 -18.83
CA GLU A 282 -25.62 17.16 -19.72
C GLU A 282 -24.18 17.53 -20.10
N SER A 283 -23.94 17.62 -21.41
CA SER A 283 -22.69 18.05 -22.03
C SER A 283 -22.85 19.51 -22.48
N GLY A 284 -22.03 20.41 -21.95
CA GLY A 284 -21.90 21.78 -22.43
C GLY A 284 -20.45 22.03 -22.83
N ASN A 285 -20.24 22.32 -24.11
CA ASN A 285 -18.96 22.66 -24.71
C ASN A 285 -18.84 24.19 -24.73
N THR A 286 -17.77 24.78 -24.19
CA THR A 286 -17.56 26.24 -24.20
C THR A 286 -16.17 26.57 -24.73
N HIS A 287 -16.17 27.37 -25.80
CA HIS A 287 -15.01 27.87 -26.52
C HIS A 287 -14.51 29.15 -25.83
N MET A 288 -13.23 29.21 -25.43
CA MET A 288 -12.59 30.43 -24.94
C MET A 288 -11.44 30.88 -25.85
N SER A 289 -11.49 32.14 -26.26
CA SER A 289 -10.46 32.87 -27.01
C SER A 289 -9.48 33.54 -26.05
N ASN A 290 -8.18 33.41 -26.34
CA ASN A 290 -7.07 33.94 -25.54
C ASN A 290 -6.67 35.34 -26.00
N THR A 291 -6.66 36.31 -25.07
CA THR A 291 -5.95 37.60 -25.25
C THR A 291 -5.05 37.81 -24.03
N ARG A 292 -3.73 37.69 -24.20
CA ARG A 292 -2.74 37.88 -23.14
C ARG A 292 -2.43 39.36 -22.96
N ARG A 293 -2.73 39.90 -21.77
CA ARG A 293 -2.22 41.20 -21.31
C ARG A 293 -1.31 40.94 -20.10
N ARG A 294 -0.04 41.33 -20.18
CA ARG A 294 0.90 41.30 -19.05
C ARG A 294 0.59 42.47 -18.13
N VAL A 295 0.21 42.16 -16.89
CA VAL A 295 0.02 43.15 -15.81
C VAL A 295 1.14 42.92 -14.79
N SER A 296 1.85 44.00 -14.47
CA SER A 296 2.85 44.06 -13.39
C SER A 296 2.12 44.43 -12.09
N TYR A 297 2.26 43.59 -11.06
CA TYR A 297 1.65 43.83 -9.74
C TYR A 297 2.71 44.21 -8.72
N GLU A 298 2.56 45.39 -8.10
CA GLU A 298 3.20 45.75 -6.83
C GLU A 298 2.45 45.04 -5.69
N VAL A 299 3.19 44.25 -4.90
CA VAL A 299 2.64 43.45 -3.81
C VAL A 299 2.53 44.30 -2.55
N ARG A 300 1.31 44.73 -2.22
CA ARG A 300 0.97 45.13 -0.85
C ARG A 300 0.84 43.86 -0.01
N HIS A 301 1.45 43.83 1.17
CA HIS A 301 1.28 42.73 2.13
C HIS A 301 -0.17 42.67 2.60
N GLU A 302 -0.96 41.79 1.98
CA GLU A 302 -2.32 41.52 2.42
C GLU A 302 -2.30 40.66 3.67
N THR A 303 -3.09 41.04 4.67
CA THR A 303 -3.29 40.29 5.92
C THR A 303 -4.04 38.97 5.72
N ASN A 304 -4.45 38.65 4.48
CA ASN A 304 -5.23 37.48 4.13
C ASN A 304 -4.48 36.61 3.11
N GLU A 305 -3.68 35.67 3.61
CA GLU A 305 -2.87 34.74 2.79
C GLU A 305 -3.71 33.95 1.77
N LEU A 306 -4.95 33.60 2.12
CA LEU A 306 -5.82 32.80 1.26
C LEU A 306 -6.36 33.59 0.06
N LEU A 307 -6.77 34.85 0.27
CA LEU A 307 -7.16 35.75 -0.81
C LEU A 307 -5.96 36.12 -1.68
N ALA A 308 -4.78 36.33 -1.08
CA ALA A 308 -3.55 36.55 -1.84
C ALA A 308 -3.22 35.33 -2.71
N ALA A 309 -3.34 34.12 -2.17
CA ALA A 309 -3.11 32.87 -2.90
C ALA A 309 -4.10 32.66 -4.07
N LEU A 310 -5.37 33.09 -3.92
CA LEU A 310 -6.37 33.02 -5.00
C LEU A 310 -6.08 33.97 -6.17
N ARG A 311 -5.24 34.99 -5.97
CA ARG A 311 -4.87 35.95 -7.04
C ARG A 311 -3.73 35.46 -7.91
N VAL A 312 -3.06 34.37 -7.53
CA VAL A 312 -2.00 33.77 -8.33
C VAL A 312 -2.62 33.33 -9.67
N PRO A 313 -2.17 33.88 -10.81
CA PRO A 313 -2.78 33.58 -12.10
C PRO A 313 -2.66 32.10 -12.45
N PHE A 314 -3.78 31.38 -12.48
CA PHE A 314 -3.78 30.01 -12.94
C PHE A 314 -3.59 29.97 -14.45
N THR A 315 -2.45 29.45 -14.90
CA THR A 315 -2.24 29.14 -16.32
C THR A 315 -2.57 27.67 -16.55
N PRO A 316 -3.72 27.32 -17.18
CA PRO A 316 -4.01 25.94 -17.50
C PRO A 316 -2.92 25.42 -18.41
N GLN A 317 -2.15 24.44 -17.93
CA GLN A 317 -1.21 23.73 -18.80
C GLN A 317 -2.05 22.96 -19.81
N PRO A 318 -1.78 23.07 -21.13
CA PRO A 318 -2.33 22.11 -22.06
C PRO A 318 -1.94 20.72 -21.56
N LYS A 319 -2.84 19.73 -21.69
CA LYS A 319 -2.55 18.33 -21.34
C LYS A 319 -1.54 17.72 -22.34
N ASP A 320 -0.45 18.43 -22.61
CA ASP A 320 0.58 18.02 -23.52
C ASP A 320 1.40 16.89 -22.91
N LYS A 321 1.87 16.07 -23.84
CA LYS A 321 2.27 14.67 -23.67
C LYS A 321 3.25 14.53 -22.51
N SER A 322 2.97 13.53 -21.68
CA SER A 322 3.75 13.04 -20.54
C SER A 322 5.17 13.61 -20.52
N TYR A 323 5.46 14.52 -19.60
CA TYR A 323 6.82 14.77 -19.15
C TYR A 323 7.39 13.41 -18.73
N GLN A 324 8.16 12.78 -19.62
CA GLN A 324 9.05 11.69 -19.27
C GLN A 324 10.28 12.36 -18.70
N VAL A 325 10.13 12.91 -17.49
CA VAL A 325 11.32 13.12 -16.66
C VAL A 325 11.98 11.75 -16.59
N GLY A 326 13.23 11.67 -17.04
CA GLY A 326 14.02 10.44 -17.00
C GLY A 326 14.16 10.00 -15.55
N GLU A 327 13.16 9.30 -15.05
CA GLU A 327 13.18 8.70 -13.73
C GLU A 327 14.11 7.49 -13.83
N ASP A 328 15.40 7.72 -13.59
CA ASP A 328 16.37 6.67 -13.23
C ASP A 328 16.04 6.11 -11.82
N VAL A 329 14.78 5.73 -11.62
CA VAL A 329 14.25 5.24 -10.36
C VAL A 329 14.02 3.75 -10.50
N LYS A 330 14.53 3.00 -9.53
CA LYS A 330 14.44 1.54 -9.48
C LYS A 330 13.16 1.15 -8.78
N GLU A 331 12.40 0.25 -9.39
CA GLU A 331 11.33 -0.45 -8.68
C GLU A 331 11.94 -1.31 -7.56
N VAL A 332 11.21 -1.49 -6.45
CA VAL A 332 11.65 -2.26 -5.27
C VAL A 332 12.10 -3.68 -5.63
N ALA A 333 11.45 -4.29 -6.62
CA ALA A 333 11.81 -5.57 -7.22
C ALA A 333 11.32 -5.60 -8.68
N ASP A 334 11.73 -6.61 -9.44
CA ASP A 334 11.11 -6.85 -10.75
C ASP A 334 9.61 -7.16 -10.61
N LEU A 335 8.79 -6.52 -11.43
CA LEU A 335 7.33 -6.63 -11.36
C LEU A 335 6.82 -8.08 -11.55
N ARG A 336 7.49 -8.94 -12.33
CA ARG A 336 7.12 -10.36 -12.45
C ARG A 336 7.39 -11.10 -11.14
N THR A 337 8.53 -10.80 -10.51
CA THR A 337 8.88 -11.34 -9.19
C THR A 337 7.86 -10.94 -8.12
N ALA A 338 7.44 -9.67 -8.12
CA ALA A 338 6.44 -9.15 -7.20
C ALA A 338 5.06 -9.81 -7.40
N ILE A 339 4.62 -9.98 -8.65
CA ILE A 339 3.38 -10.70 -8.98
C ILE A 339 3.47 -12.17 -8.53
N ASN A 340 4.60 -12.84 -8.79
CA ASN A 340 4.81 -14.23 -8.37
C ASN A 340 4.77 -14.37 -6.83
N ALA A 341 5.31 -13.40 -6.10
CA ALA A 341 5.18 -13.38 -4.64
C ALA A 341 3.71 -13.35 -4.21
N VAL A 342 2.88 -12.48 -4.81
CA VAL A 342 1.42 -12.43 -4.52
C VAL A 342 0.71 -13.72 -4.89
N GLN A 343 1.14 -14.41 -5.95
CA GLN A 343 0.55 -15.67 -6.39
C GLN A 343 0.80 -16.80 -5.39
N THR A 344 1.98 -16.83 -4.77
CA THR A 344 2.49 -17.94 -3.94
C THR A 344 2.25 -17.74 -2.45
N MET A 345 2.22 -16.51 -1.96
CA MET A 345 2.03 -16.21 -0.54
C MET A 345 0.56 -16.31 -0.14
N ARG A 346 0.31 -16.84 1.06
CA ARG A 346 -1.03 -16.96 1.65
C ARG A 346 -1.20 -15.99 2.83
N PRO A 347 -2.42 -15.50 3.10
CA PRO A 347 -2.71 -14.67 4.28
C PRO A 347 -2.17 -15.20 5.60
N ARG A 348 -2.31 -16.51 5.86
CA ARG A 348 -1.77 -17.19 7.05
C ARG A 348 -0.25 -17.05 7.22
N ASP A 349 0.48 -16.91 6.10
CA ASP A 349 1.92 -16.72 6.08
C ASP A 349 2.26 -15.22 6.20
N MET A 350 1.43 -14.34 5.62
CA MET A 350 1.60 -12.89 5.64
C MET A 350 1.29 -12.23 7.00
N LEU A 351 0.23 -12.68 7.68
CA LEU A 351 -0.25 -12.07 8.92
C LEU A 351 0.81 -12.08 10.04
N PRO A 352 1.55 -13.19 10.30
CA PRO A 352 2.65 -13.19 11.26
C PRO A 352 3.74 -12.17 10.94
N VAL A 353 4.05 -11.96 9.66
CA VAL A 353 5.03 -10.98 9.22
C VAL A 353 4.57 -9.56 9.52
N LEU A 354 3.31 -9.24 9.22
CA LEU A 354 2.72 -7.94 9.57
C LEU A 354 2.73 -7.68 11.07
N LEU A 355 2.36 -8.69 11.87
CA LEU A 355 2.37 -8.61 13.33
C LEU A 355 3.77 -8.34 13.89
N ARG A 356 4.80 -8.92 13.27
CA ARG A 356 6.19 -8.72 13.67
C ARG A 356 6.73 -7.35 13.25
N LEU A 357 6.44 -6.92 12.02
CA LEU A 357 6.89 -5.63 11.50
C LEU A 357 6.22 -4.45 12.20
N PHE A 358 4.97 -4.65 12.64
CA PHE A 358 4.18 -3.64 13.32
C PHE A 358 3.68 -4.23 14.65
N PRO A 359 4.53 -4.32 15.69
CA PRO A 359 4.07 -4.80 16.99
C PRO A 359 2.98 -3.89 17.56
N ALA A 360 2.12 -4.43 18.43
CA ALA A 360 1.25 -3.59 19.25
C ALA A 360 2.14 -2.76 20.19
N ALA A 361 1.77 -1.52 20.48
CA ALA A 361 2.43 -0.78 21.55
C ALA A 361 2.37 -1.63 22.82
N SER A 362 3.53 -1.92 23.41
CA SER A 362 3.59 -2.44 24.77
C SER A 362 3.09 -1.32 25.67
N GLU A 363 1.90 -1.52 26.22
CA GLU A 363 1.33 -0.62 27.25
C GLU A 363 2.15 -0.69 28.53
#